data_AF-A0A0J9XLF1-F1
#
_entry.id   AF-A0A0J9XLF1-F1
#
_cell.length_a   1.000
_cell.length_b   1.000
_cell.length_c   1.000
_cell.angle_alpha   90.00
_cell.angle_beta   90.00
_cell.angle_gamma   90.00
#
_symmetry.space_group_name_H-M   'P 1'
#
loop_
_entity.id
_entity.type
_entity.pdbx_description
1 polymer ?
#
loop_
_entity_poly.entity_id
_entity_poly.type
_entity_poly.pdbx_seq_one_letter_code
_entity_poly.pdbx_strand_id
1 'polypeptide(L)'
;MCVNKIFRSIWDGLLSLFVTSSLPEVDALTKEERKQLVDSWPKLKEKNPDLFLRAWIKSARMSVNIKKATGLRDDEDPETNGRFISLSPYIEDFVDKLIIEFRCNDTKITESCRKLGARHKLIENFHTNFWDIFLGNLIHIIIEAHPEREQREIAAICEKFFSFFVSFMRDGYKTRVQEELSGRRRMKA
;
A
#
# COMPACT_ATOMS: atom_id res chain seq x y z
N MET A 1 29.75 4.45 -17.12
CA MET A 1 28.63 5.42 -17.10
C MET A 1 27.33 4.89 -17.75
N CYS A 2 27.06 3.58 -17.77
CA CYS A 2 25.86 3.01 -18.42
C CYS A 2 24.82 2.39 -17.47
N VAL A 3 25.16 2.17 -16.19
CA VAL A 3 24.31 1.45 -15.24
C VAL A 3 23.07 2.26 -14.83
N ASN A 4 23.23 3.57 -14.59
CA ASN A 4 22.12 4.45 -14.18
C ASN A 4 20.98 4.58 -15.21
N LYS A 5 21.27 4.40 -16.51
CA LYS A 5 20.22 4.46 -17.55
C LYS A 5 19.38 3.19 -17.59
N ILE A 6 20.00 2.03 -17.41
CA ILE A 6 19.29 0.74 -17.41
C ILE A 6 18.41 0.63 -16.17
N PHE A 7 18.92 1.01 -15.00
CA PHE A 7 18.13 1.04 -13.77
C PHE A 7 16.95 2.00 -13.87
N ARG A 8 17.14 3.22 -14.38
CA ARG A 8 16.02 4.15 -14.63
C ARG A 8 14.99 3.58 -15.59
N SER A 9 15.39 2.94 -16.69
CA SER A 9 14.43 2.37 -17.64
C SER A 9 13.61 1.22 -17.05
N ILE A 10 14.23 0.35 -16.25
CA ILE A 10 13.52 -0.74 -15.54
C ILE A 10 12.60 -0.13 -14.48
N TRP A 11 13.04 0.94 -13.81
CA TRP A 11 12.31 1.65 -12.77
C TRP A 11 11.10 2.42 -13.32
N ASP A 12 11.26 3.13 -14.42
CA ASP A 12 10.17 3.80 -15.13
C ASP A 12 9.19 2.77 -15.69
N GLY A 13 9.69 1.60 -16.12
CA GLY A 13 8.87 0.44 -16.48
C GLY A 13 8.04 -0.06 -15.30
N LEU A 14 8.65 -0.30 -14.14
CA LEU A 14 7.98 -0.73 -12.91
C LEU A 14 6.98 0.32 -12.40
N LEU A 15 7.32 1.61 -12.43
CA LEU A 15 6.42 2.69 -12.06
C LEU A 15 5.24 2.78 -13.05
N SER A 16 5.48 2.59 -14.36
CA SER A 16 4.40 2.54 -15.35
C SER A 16 3.47 1.34 -15.10
N LEU A 17 4.04 0.20 -14.66
CA LEU A 17 3.28 -0.96 -14.23
C LEU A 17 2.47 -0.64 -12.98
N PHE A 18 3.02 -0.04 -11.93
CA PHE A 18 2.22 0.29 -10.73
C PHE A 18 1.13 1.36 -10.96
N VAL A 19 1.34 2.27 -11.91
CA VAL A 19 0.36 3.31 -12.25
C VAL A 19 -0.78 2.76 -13.11
N THR A 20 -0.60 1.62 -13.78
CA THR A 20 -1.60 1.06 -14.72
C THR A 20 -2.00 -0.40 -14.48
N SER A 21 -1.31 -1.13 -13.60
CA SER A 21 -1.50 -2.55 -13.33
C SER A 21 -1.48 -2.84 -11.83
N SER A 22 -2.33 -3.76 -11.41
CA SER A 22 -2.39 -4.29 -10.05
C SER A 22 -1.02 -4.78 -9.59
N LEU A 23 -0.71 -4.65 -8.29
CA LEU A 23 0.38 -5.37 -7.64
C LEU A 23 0.43 -6.83 -8.16
N PRO A 24 1.62 -7.33 -8.57
CA PRO A 24 1.73 -8.65 -9.20
C PRO A 24 1.27 -9.77 -8.26
N GLU A 25 0.85 -10.90 -8.83
CA GLU A 25 0.76 -12.13 -8.06
C GLU A 25 2.18 -12.58 -7.69
N VAL A 26 2.41 -12.80 -6.40
CA VAL A 26 3.74 -13.04 -5.82
C VAL A 26 3.68 -14.18 -4.83
N ASP A 27 4.79 -14.90 -4.71
CA ASP A 27 4.93 -15.97 -3.73
C ASP A 27 4.83 -15.44 -2.29
N ALA A 28 4.41 -16.31 -1.38
CA ALA A 28 4.44 -16.01 0.05
C ALA A 28 5.89 -15.77 0.51
N LEU A 29 6.06 -14.93 1.54
CA LEU A 29 7.36 -14.70 2.15
C LEU A 29 7.94 -16.00 2.73
N THR A 30 9.22 -16.25 2.49
CA THR A 30 9.96 -17.30 3.19
C THR A 30 10.09 -16.98 4.68
N LYS A 31 10.57 -17.94 5.48
CA LYS A 31 10.81 -17.71 6.92
C LYS A 31 11.93 -16.67 7.11
N GLU A 32 12.94 -16.71 6.26
CA GLU A 32 14.09 -15.82 6.24
C GLU A 32 13.66 -14.41 5.83
N GLU A 33 12.87 -14.26 4.77
CA GLU A 33 12.34 -12.96 4.31
C GLU A 33 11.43 -12.33 5.38
N ARG A 34 10.57 -13.11 6.04
CA ARG A 34 9.76 -12.63 7.17
C ARG A 34 10.63 -12.11 8.29
N LYS A 35 11.65 -12.86 8.70
CA LYS A 35 12.57 -12.45 9.75
C LYS A 35 13.30 -11.15 9.38
N GLN A 36 13.83 -11.07 8.17
CA GLN A 36 14.50 -9.89 7.66
C GLN A 36 13.60 -8.65 7.67
N LEU A 37 12.36 -8.77 7.17
CA LEU A 37 11.39 -7.68 7.19
C LEU A 37 11.10 -7.21 8.62
N VAL A 38 10.78 -8.15 9.53
CA VAL A 38 10.49 -7.83 10.94
C VAL A 38 11.67 -7.17 11.64
N ASP A 39 12.89 -7.67 11.44
CA ASP A 39 14.10 -7.17 12.12
C ASP A 39 14.60 -5.82 11.58
N SER A 40 14.35 -5.54 10.29
CA SER A 40 14.78 -4.30 9.62
C SER A 40 13.76 -3.18 9.70
N TRP A 41 12.47 -3.50 9.81
CA TRP A 41 11.38 -2.52 9.75
C TRP A 41 11.51 -1.39 10.78
N PRO A 42 11.78 -1.64 12.08
CA PRO A 42 11.97 -0.55 13.05
C PRO A 42 13.12 0.39 12.69
N LYS A 43 14.24 -0.15 12.19
CA LYS A 43 15.43 0.64 11.79
C LYS A 43 15.17 1.49 10.55
N LEU A 44 14.37 0.97 9.61
CA LEU A 44 13.94 1.71 8.44
C LEU A 44 13.14 2.94 8.85
N LYS A 45 12.16 2.77 9.75
CA LYS A 45 11.31 3.85 10.24
C LYS A 45 12.05 4.87 11.10
N GLU A 46 12.97 4.42 11.94
CA GLU A 46 13.83 5.32 12.71
C GLU A 46 14.63 6.27 11.81
N LYS A 47 15.12 5.77 10.67
CA LYS A 47 15.85 6.58 9.68
C LYS A 47 14.95 7.39 8.75
N ASN A 48 13.68 6.99 8.60
CA ASN A 48 12.72 7.57 7.66
C ASN A 48 11.36 7.77 8.36
N PRO A 49 11.28 8.67 9.35
CA PRO A 49 10.08 8.84 10.18
C PRO A 49 8.85 9.34 9.41
N ASP A 50 9.05 9.89 8.21
CA ASP A 50 8.02 10.45 7.34
C ASP A 50 7.71 9.57 6.12
N LEU A 51 8.18 8.31 6.10
CA LEU A 51 8.06 7.39 4.97
C LEU A 51 6.61 7.28 4.44
N PHE A 52 5.67 7.04 5.37
CA PHE A 52 4.24 6.91 5.04
C PHE A 52 3.64 8.23 4.57
N LEU A 53 4.02 9.34 5.20
CA LEU A 53 3.52 10.66 4.86
C LEU A 53 3.95 11.06 3.44
N ARG A 54 5.23 10.84 3.11
CA ARG A 54 5.77 11.05 1.76
C ARG A 54 5.03 10.20 0.73
N ALA A 55 4.81 8.91 1.00
CA ALA A 55 4.05 8.03 0.10
C ALA A 55 2.60 8.50 -0.08
N TRP A 56 1.96 8.95 1.00
CA TRP A 56 0.57 9.40 1.02
C TRP A 56 0.36 10.67 0.21
N ILE A 57 1.20 11.68 0.44
CA ILE A 57 1.23 12.93 -0.33
C ILE A 57 1.49 12.64 -1.82
N LYS A 58 2.51 11.84 -2.14
CA LYS A 58 2.86 11.49 -3.51
C LYS A 58 1.69 10.84 -4.24
N SER A 59 0.95 9.98 -3.55
CA SER A 59 -0.24 9.31 -4.09
C SER A 59 -1.38 10.28 -4.44
N ALA A 60 -1.67 11.26 -3.57
CA ALA A 60 -2.67 12.29 -3.86
C ALA A 60 -2.24 13.25 -4.99
N ARG A 61 -0.94 13.52 -5.13
CA ARG A 61 -0.41 14.30 -6.26
C ARG A 61 -0.53 13.56 -7.59
N MET A 62 -0.44 12.22 -7.58
CA MET A 62 -0.54 11.39 -8.78
C MET A 62 -1.99 11.04 -9.18
N SER A 63 -2.96 11.12 -8.25
CA SER A 63 -4.34 10.71 -8.52
C SER A 63 -5.37 11.68 -7.95
N VAL A 64 -6.03 12.40 -8.85
CA VAL A 64 -7.20 13.25 -8.54
C VAL A 64 -8.31 12.43 -7.86
N ASN A 65 -8.45 11.15 -8.19
CA ASN A 65 -9.47 10.30 -7.57
C ASN A 65 -9.15 9.97 -6.10
N ILE A 66 -7.86 9.86 -5.73
CA ILE A 66 -7.46 9.75 -4.32
C ILE A 66 -7.80 11.04 -3.57
N LYS A 67 -7.57 12.22 -4.18
CA LYS A 67 -7.99 13.49 -3.59
C LYS A 67 -9.49 13.50 -3.30
N LYS A 68 -10.30 13.17 -4.31
CA LYS A 68 -11.78 13.12 -4.19
C LYS A 68 -12.27 12.16 -3.11
N ALA A 69 -11.74 10.94 -3.07
CA ALA A 69 -12.16 9.94 -2.07
C ALA A 69 -11.75 10.29 -0.63
N THR A 70 -10.78 11.18 -0.45
CA THR A 70 -10.33 11.67 0.87
C THR A 70 -10.91 13.03 1.23
N GLY A 71 -11.73 13.61 0.35
CA GLY A 71 -12.35 14.93 0.52
C GLY A 71 -11.37 16.10 0.30
N LEU A 72 -10.21 15.86 -0.30
CA LEU A 72 -9.28 16.89 -0.72
C LEU A 72 -9.74 17.49 -2.05
N ARG A 73 -9.77 18.82 -2.18
CA ARG A 73 -10.14 19.46 -3.45
C ARG A 73 -9.04 19.28 -4.49
N ASP A 74 -9.42 19.34 -5.76
CA ASP A 74 -8.48 19.12 -6.88
C ASP A 74 -7.33 20.15 -6.86
N ASP A 75 -7.62 21.41 -6.47
CA ASP A 75 -6.70 22.55 -6.37
C ASP A 75 -5.88 22.59 -5.07
N GLU A 76 -6.24 21.79 -4.07
CA GLU A 76 -5.61 21.81 -2.76
C GLU A 76 -4.32 20.99 -2.76
N ASP A 77 -3.26 21.53 -2.12
CA ASP A 77 -2.00 20.80 -1.94
C ASP A 77 -2.13 19.83 -0.76
N PRO A 78 -1.99 18.50 -0.98
CA PRO A 78 -2.04 17.51 0.10
C PRO A 78 -1.03 17.78 1.23
N GLU A 79 0.09 18.46 0.95
CA GLU A 79 1.10 18.83 1.97
C GLU A 79 0.66 19.94 2.93
N THR A 80 -0.43 20.64 2.64
CA THR A 80 -0.94 21.73 3.51
C THR A 80 -2.29 21.42 4.14
N ASN A 81 -2.96 20.35 3.71
CA ASN A 81 -4.25 19.95 4.28
C ASN A 81 -4.05 19.05 5.52
N GLY A 82 -4.27 19.63 6.71
CA GLY A 82 -4.08 18.92 7.99
C GLY A 82 -4.96 17.68 8.17
N ARG A 83 -6.17 17.64 7.58
CA ARG A 83 -7.05 16.46 7.63
C ARG A 83 -6.51 15.32 6.77
N PHE A 84 -5.93 15.63 5.62
CA PHE A 84 -5.33 14.65 4.73
C PHE A 84 -4.06 14.08 5.34
N ILE A 85 -3.19 14.94 5.88
CA ILE A 85 -1.93 14.54 6.55
C ILE A 85 -2.19 13.68 7.77
N SER A 86 -3.23 14.00 8.57
CA SER A 86 -3.54 13.24 9.79
C SER A 86 -3.99 11.81 9.54
N LEU A 87 -4.27 11.41 8.29
CA LEU A 87 -4.54 10.02 7.94
C LEU A 87 -3.27 9.16 7.90
N SER A 88 -2.10 9.75 7.62
CA SER A 88 -0.85 9.00 7.44
C SER A 88 -0.47 8.13 8.64
N PRO A 89 -0.53 8.62 9.90
CA PRO A 89 -0.19 7.79 11.06
C PRO A 89 -1.08 6.54 11.20
N TYR A 90 -2.36 6.62 10.86
CA TYR A 90 -3.26 5.45 10.92
C TYR A 90 -2.90 4.37 9.89
N ILE A 91 -2.38 4.79 8.73
CA ILE A 91 -1.90 3.85 7.70
C ILE A 91 -0.61 3.18 8.18
N GLU A 92 0.31 3.96 8.73
CA GLU A 92 1.56 3.46 9.32
C GLU A 92 1.28 2.47 10.45
N ASP A 93 0.44 2.83 11.43
CA ASP A 93 0.07 1.98 12.56
C ASP A 93 -0.52 0.64 12.09
N PHE A 94 -1.30 0.65 11.01
CA PHE A 94 -1.85 -0.58 10.46
C PHE A 94 -0.75 -1.48 9.89
N VAL A 95 0.17 -0.94 9.08
CA VAL A 95 1.27 -1.73 8.50
C VAL A 95 2.23 -2.21 9.58
N ASP A 96 2.55 -1.37 10.57
CA ASP A 96 3.32 -1.74 11.75
C ASP A 96 2.69 -2.90 12.50
N LYS A 97 1.37 -2.88 12.67
CA LYS A 97 0.67 -4.00 13.30
C LYS A 97 0.87 -5.30 12.52
N LEU A 98 0.82 -5.27 11.19
CA LEU A 98 1.03 -6.48 10.38
C LEU A 98 2.47 -6.99 10.49
N ILE A 99 3.46 -6.10 10.51
CA ILE A 99 4.88 -6.47 10.50
C ILE A 99 5.39 -6.76 11.92
N ILE A 100 5.23 -5.84 12.86
CA ILE A 100 5.81 -5.91 14.21
C ILE A 100 4.94 -6.76 15.14
N GLU A 101 3.66 -6.41 15.30
CA GLU A 101 2.77 -7.06 16.27
C GLU A 101 2.40 -8.47 15.80
N PHE A 102 2.03 -8.62 14.54
CA PHE A 102 1.67 -9.92 13.97
C PHE A 102 2.87 -10.71 13.47
N ARG A 103 4.07 -10.13 13.41
CA ARG A 103 5.30 -10.79 12.94
C ARG A 103 5.14 -11.47 11.59
N CYS A 104 4.42 -10.81 10.68
CA CYS A 104 4.08 -11.38 9.37
C CYS A 104 3.35 -12.73 9.44
N ASN A 105 2.51 -12.94 10.47
CA ASN A 105 1.70 -14.14 10.60
C ASN A 105 0.49 -14.11 9.64
N ASP A 106 0.51 -15.01 8.67
CA ASP A 106 -0.45 -15.07 7.56
C ASP A 106 -1.91 -15.11 8.03
N THR A 107 -2.23 -15.88 9.09
CA THR A 107 -3.60 -16.00 9.61
C THR A 107 -4.10 -14.68 10.21
N LYS A 108 -3.29 -14.05 11.09
CA LYS A 108 -3.65 -12.76 11.72
C LYS A 108 -3.76 -11.64 10.70
N ILE A 109 -2.83 -11.59 9.72
CA ILE A 109 -2.85 -10.61 8.64
C ILE A 109 -4.12 -10.76 7.82
N THR A 110 -4.43 -11.99 7.39
CA THR A 110 -5.60 -12.30 6.55
C THR A 110 -6.89 -11.73 7.13
N GLU A 111 -7.16 -12.01 8.41
CA GLU A 111 -8.39 -11.55 9.07
C GLU A 111 -8.44 -10.01 9.18
N SER A 112 -7.33 -9.40 9.59
CA SER A 112 -7.23 -7.94 9.77
C SER A 112 -7.40 -7.19 8.43
N CYS A 113 -6.75 -7.68 7.38
CA CYS A 113 -6.80 -7.09 6.05
C CYS A 113 -8.18 -7.22 5.40
N ARG A 114 -8.86 -8.36 5.56
CA ARG A 114 -10.26 -8.49 5.11
C ARG A 114 -11.18 -7.48 5.80
N LYS A 115 -11.07 -7.34 7.12
CA LYS A 115 -11.85 -6.37 7.89
C LYS A 115 -11.58 -4.94 7.43
N LEU A 116 -10.31 -4.57 7.23
CA LEU A 116 -9.94 -3.25 6.74
C LEU A 116 -10.45 -3.00 5.31
N GLY A 117 -10.30 -3.97 4.42
CA GLY A 117 -10.80 -3.93 3.04
C GLY A 117 -12.32 -3.70 2.96
N ALA A 118 -13.09 -4.42 3.78
CA ALA A 118 -14.54 -4.23 3.88
C ALA A 118 -14.93 -2.81 4.33
N ARG A 119 -14.15 -2.20 5.25
CA ARG A 119 -14.38 -0.81 5.68
C ARG A 119 -14.12 0.22 4.58
N HIS A 120 -13.17 -0.02 3.69
CA HIS A 120 -12.90 0.88 2.56
C HIS A 120 -14.07 0.98 1.58
N LYS A 121 -14.94 -0.05 1.49
CA LYS A 121 -16.16 0.03 0.67
C LYS A 121 -17.16 1.08 1.15
N LEU A 122 -17.04 1.53 2.40
CA LEU A 122 -17.87 2.59 2.98
C LEU A 122 -17.37 4.00 2.62
N ILE A 123 -16.19 4.12 2.01
CA ILE A 123 -15.63 5.39 1.57
C ILE A 123 -16.20 5.71 0.19
N GLU A 124 -16.85 6.87 0.06
CA GLU A 124 -17.38 7.35 -1.22
C GLU A 124 -16.25 7.53 -2.24
N ASN A 125 -16.50 7.15 -3.50
CA ASN A 125 -15.54 7.21 -4.60
C ASN A 125 -14.25 6.39 -4.39
N PHE A 126 -14.24 5.44 -3.45
CA PHE A 126 -13.08 4.57 -3.25
C PHE A 126 -12.96 3.50 -4.32
N HIS A 127 -11.78 3.42 -4.95
CA HIS A 127 -11.41 2.37 -5.89
C HIS A 127 -10.24 1.53 -5.36
N THR A 128 -10.28 0.22 -5.58
CA THR A 128 -9.27 -0.71 -5.05
C THR A 128 -7.87 -0.48 -5.62
N ASN A 129 -7.75 0.20 -6.77
CA ASN A 129 -6.46 0.59 -7.34
C ASN A 129 -5.75 1.69 -6.52
N PHE A 130 -6.44 2.37 -5.60
CA PHE A 130 -5.78 3.34 -4.73
C PHE A 130 -4.75 2.69 -3.81
N TRP A 131 -4.97 1.42 -3.43
CA TRP A 131 -3.98 0.65 -2.69
C TRP A 131 -2.72 0.40 -3.51
N ASP A 132 -2.86 0.08 -4.81
CA ASP A 132 -1.72 -0.12 -5.71
C ASP A 132 -0.90 1.16 -5.87
N ILE A 133 -1.56 2.29 -6.09
CA ILE A 133 -0.89 3.60 -6.22
C ILE A 133 -0.13 3.94 -4.92
N PHE A 134 -0.78 3.80 -3.77
CA PHE A 134 -0.15 4.09 -2.49
C PHE A 134 1.04 3.19 -2.20
N LEU A 135 0.88 1.88 -2.40
CA LEU A 135 1.93 0.91 -2.06
C LEU A 135 3.06 0.92 -3.07
N GLY A 136 2.81 1.21 -4.35
CA GLY A 136 3.87 1.47 -5.32
C GLY A 136 4.74 2.67 -4.91
N ASN A 137 4.12 3.76 -4.45
CA ASN A 137 4.84 4.91 -3.90
C ASN A 137 5.60 4.57 -2.61
N LEU A 138 5.01 3.77 -1.72
CA LEU A 138 5.66 3.33 -0.49
C LEU A 138 6.88 2.45 -0.78
N ILE A 139 6.73 1.42 -1.62
CA ILE A 139 7.84 0.53 -2.06
C ILE A 139 8.98 1.36 -2.65
N HIS A 140 8.65 2.30 -3.53
CA HIS A 140 9.63 3.18 -4.16
C HIS A 140 10.47 3.95 -3.12
N ILE A 141 9.82 4.56 -2.13
CA ILE A 141 10.53 5.31 -1.08
C ILE A 141 11.34 4.36 -0.19
N ILE A 142 10.82 3.17 0.11
CA ILE A 142 11.56 2.15 0.87
C ILE A 142 12.84 1.75 0.14
N ILE A 143 12.76 1.50 -1.17
CA ILE A 143 13.91 1.13 -1.99
C ILE A 143 14.95 2.27 -2.00
N GLU A 144 14.51 3.51 -2.21
CA GLU A 144 15.41 4.69 -2.19
C GLU A 144 16.11 4.88 -0.83
N ALA A 145 15.51 4.41 0.27
CA ALA A 145 16.11 4.45 1.60
C ALA A 145 17.19 3.38 1.83
N HIS A 146 17.37 2.41 0.92
CA HIS A 146 18.35 1.33 1.04
C HIS A 146 19.55 1.51 0.10
N PRO A 147 20.75 1.04 0.49
CA PRO A 147 21.91 1.00 -0.41
C PRO A 147 21.61 0.24 -1.70
N GLU A 148 22.15 0.69 -2.84
CA GLU A 148 21.90 0.13 -4.17
C GLU A 148 22.04 -1.41 -4.23
N ARG A 149 23.04 -1.97 -3.53
CA ARG A 149 23.29 -3.41 -3.45
C ARG A 149 22.15 -4.22 -2.79
N GLU A 150 21.34 -3.60 -1.94
CA GLU A 150 20.24 -4.21 -1.18
C GLU A 150 18.87 -3.92 -1.82
N GLN A 151 18.79 -2.93 -2.71
CA GLN A 151 17.52 -2.43 -3.28
C GLN A 151 16.68 -3.52 -3.95
N ARG A 152 17.30 -4.42 -4.70
CA ARG A 152 16.59 -5.50 -5.42
C ARG A 152 15.93 -6.50 -4.46
N GLU A 153 16.63 -6.85 -3.40
CA GLU A 153 16.15 -7.81 -2.40
C GLU A 153 15.02 -7.20 -1.57
N ILE A 154 15.19 -5.96 -1.12
CA ILE A 154 14.16 -5.23 -0.38
C ILE A 154 12.92 -5.00 -1.24
N ALA A 155 13.07 -4.65 -2.52
CA ALA A 155 11.97 -4.53 -3.46
C ALA A 155 11.14 -5.83 -3.50
N ALA A 156 11.79 -6.98 -3.69
CA ALA A 156 11.12 -8.27 -3.78
C ALA A 156 10.37 -8.62 -2.47
N ILE A 157 10.99 -8.39 -1.31
CA ILE A 157 10.36 -8.64 0.00
C ILE A 157 9.13 -7.74 0.21
N CYS A 158 9.25 -6.44 -0.09
CA CYS A 158 8.15 -5.49 0.06
C CYS A 158 7.01 -5.79 -0.92
N GLU A 159 7.31 -6.10 -2.18
CA GLU A 159 6.32 -6.50 -3.19
C GLU A 159 5.57 -7.75 -2.75
N LYS A 160 6.28 -8.80 -2.29
CA LYS A 160 5.68 -10.01 -1.72
C LYS A 160 4.71 -9.69 -0.59
N PHE A 161 5.19 -8.96 0.41
CA PHE A 161 4.42 -8.67 1.61
C PHE A 161 3.20 -7.78 1.33
N PHE A 162 3.37 -6.72 0.55
CA PHE A 162 2.30 -5.76 0.25
C PHE A 162 1.24 -6.38 -0.64
N SER A 163 1.64 -7.09 -1.70
CA SER A 163 0.67 -7.78 -2.56
C SER A 163 -0.13 -8.83 -1.78
N PHE A 164 0.53 -9.57 -0.87
CA PHE A 164 -0.12 -10.54 0.01
C PHE A 164 -1.24 -9.89 0.82
N PHE A 165 -0.97 -8.83 1.58
CA PHE A 165 -2.00 -8.26 2.45
C PHE A 165 -3.09 -7.52 1.66
N VAL A 166 -2.76 -6.88 0.54
CA VAL A 166 -3.75 -6.19 -0.30
C VAL A 166 -4.68 -7.17 -0.97
N SER A 167 -4.22 -8.38 -1.32
CA SER A 167 -5.11 -9.42 -1.85
C SER A 167 -6.28 -9.70 -0.90
N PHE A 168 -6.03 -9.74 0.41
CA PHE A 168 -7.07 -9.91 1.43
C PHE A 168 -7.89 -8.65 1.67
N MET A 169 -7.32 -7.45 1.50
CA MET A 169 -8.11 -6.22 1.49
C MET A 169 -9.09 -6.19 0.32
N ARG A 170 -8.67 -6.61 -0.87
CA ARG A 170 -9.54 -6.77 -2.05
C ARG A 170 -10.64 -7.80 -1.81
N ASP A 171 -10.30 -8.93 -1.20
CA ASP A 171 -11.26 -9.97 -0.84
C ASP A 171 -12.35 -9.43 0.13
N GLY A 172 -11.94 -8.71 1.17
CA GLY A 172 -12.86 -8.05 2.10
C GLY A 172 -13.75 -7.00 1.44
N TYR A 173 -13.19 -6.16 0.57
CA TYR A 173 -13.93 -5.17 -0.20
C TYR A 173 -14.97 -5.83 -1.12
N LYS A 174 -14.53 -6.84 -1.90
CA LYS A 174 -15.39 -7.60 -2.82
C LYS A 174 -16.54 -8.29 -2.08
N THR A 175 -16.26 -8.92 -0.94
CA THR A 175 -17.28 -9.54 -0.09
C THR A 175 -18.33 -8.52 0.33
N ARG A 176 -17.90 -7.34 0.81
CA ARG A 176 -18.82 -6.27 1.21
C ARG A 176 -19.68 -5.74 0.05
N VAL A 177 -19.10 -5.60 -1.15
CA VAL A 177 -19.84 -5.23 -2.36
C VAL A 177 -20.94 -6.26 -2.66
N GLN A 178 -20.62 -7.55 -2.58
CA GLN A 178 -21.57 -8.63 -2.84
C GLN A 178 -22.70 -8.67 -1.79
N GLU A 179 -22.37 -8.47 -0.51
CA GLU A 179 -23.35 -8.35 0.57
C GLU A 179 -24.36 -7.22 0.31
N GLU A 180 -23.89 -6.01 -0.05
CA GLU A 180 -24.76 -4.86 -0.35
C GLU A 180 -25.67 -5.13 -1.56
N LEU A 181 -25.13 -5.76 -2.62
CA LEU A 181 -25.91 -6.12 -3.80
C LEU A 181 -26.98 -7.19 -3.48
N SER A 182 -26.62 -8.20 -2.69
CA SER A 182 -27.54 -9.27 -2.29
C SER A 182 -28.64 -8.76 -1.34
N GLY A 183 -28.30 -7.88 -0.40
CA GLY A 183 -29.26 -7.22 0.49
C GLY A 183 -30.25 -6.34 -0.28
N ARG A 184 -29.77 -5.58 -1.27
CA ARG A 184 -30.64 -4.79 -2.16
C ARG A 184 -31.58 -5.65 -3.00
N ARG A 185 -31.13 -6.83 -3.46
CA ARG A 185 -32.00 -7.79 -4.19
C ARG A 185 -33.09 -8.34 -3.28
N ARG A 186 -32.77 -8.69 -2.03
CA ARG A 186 -33.75 -9.17 -1.04
C ARG A 186 -34.79 -8.13 -0.65
N MET A 187 -34.45 -6.84 -0.67
CA MET A 187 -35.41 -5.76 -0.40
C MET A 187 -36.29 -5.39 -1.61
N LYS A 188 -35.91 -5.81 -2.82
CA LYS A 188 -36.66 -5.55 -4.07
C LYS A 188 -37.51 -6.74 -4.54
N ALA A 189 -37.36 -7.90 -3.91
CA ALA A 189 -38.17 -9.09 -4.13
C ALA A 189 -39.26 -9.17 -3.06
#